data_AF-A0A9E3NWY8-F1
#
_entry.id   AF-A0A9E3NWY8-F1
#
_cell.length_a   1.000
_cell.length_b   1.000
_cell.length_c   1.000
_cell.angle_alpha   90.00
_cell.angle_beta   90.00
_cell.angle_gamma   90.00
#
_symmetry.space_group_name_H-M   'P 1'
#
loop_
_entity.id
_entity.type
_entity.pdbx_description
1 polymer ?
#
loop_
_entity_poly.entity_id
_entity_poly.type
_entity_poly.pdbx_seq_one_letter_code
_entity_poly.pdbx_strand_id
1 'polypeptide(L)'
;MRLALCLASVLLVCACAAPAGEGEGELEDVESAEEAATAGPPTVLADVSGTSAFRVRAGGLTAWVDPLAVTKRAEGLVATVRFRTSRSLASAADRGVGEARLVSPRVVEVDLRGEDLSTTLGGEPLIVRLRAASGADRDYDVRLDLAPRFARFVGSTSVLVDRDIARVYWRDPRVSSLRYRYDIRATGAQAMGVYIGGQPSVLLTPLGIATGRFQANWSHERFERGIGLANAVEHTGTFRGARLTKTAEIDLAVTRVGLTKQGAEIAWPAQGCKPAVAACIASKAPAEKDLGSCGAYLDVRRCVDAD
;
A
#
# COMPACT_ATOMS: atom_id res chain seq x y z
N MET A 1 49.64 -31.67 33.34
CA MET A 1 50.49 -30.54 32.91
C MET A 1 49.55 -29.45 32.41
N ARG A 2 49.01 -28.54 33.23
CA ARG A 2 49.57 -27.26 33.71
C ARG A 2 50.51 -26.56 32.71
N LEU A 3 49.99 -25.57 31.99
CA LEU A 3 50.60 -24.29 31.54
C LEU A 3 49.42 -23.47 30.94
N ALA A 4 48.85 -22.43 31.55
CA ALA A 4 49.36 -21.11 31.96
C ALA A 4 49.49 -20.08 30.82
N LEU A 5 48.61 -19.06 30.91
CA LEU A 5 48.74 -17.64 30.55
C LEU A 5 49.10 -17.22 29.11
N CYS A 6 48.25 -16.34 28.53
CA CYS A 6 48.60 -14.93 28.39
C CYS A 6 47.38 -14.03 28.14
N LEU A 7 47.22 -13.04 29.01
CA LEU A 7 46.33 -11.88 28.90
C LEU A 7 46.81 -10.93 27.80
N ALA A 8 45.88 -10.27 27.13
CA ALA A 8 46.07 -8.89 26.67
C ALA A 8 44.71 -8.18 26.56
N SER A 9 44.36 -7.48 27.63
CA SER A 9 43.27 -6.51 27.67
C SER A 9 43.77 -5.18 27.11
N VAL A 10 43.08 -4.62 26.12
CA VAL A 10 43.29 -3.23 25.68
C VAL A 10 42.02 -2.45 25.95
N LEU A 11 42.05 -1.68 27.03
CA LEU A 11 41.12 -0.58 27.32
C LEU A 11 41.58 0.64 26.51
N LEU A 12 40.71 1.19 25.68
CA LEU A 12 40.86 2.55 25.15
C LEU A 12 39.78 3.43 25.76
N VAL A 13 40.20 4.26 26.70
CA VAL A 13 39.41 5.33 27.32
C VAL A 13 39.66 6.59 26.50
N CYS A 14 38.62 7.11 25.84
CA CYS A 14 38.59 8.49 25.36
C CYS A 14 37.59 9.26 26.23
N ALA A 15 38.11 10.08 27.14
CA ALA A 15 37.38 11.11 27.85
C ALA A 15 37.63 12.45 27.13
N CYS A 16 36.56 13.10 26.66
CA CYS A 16 36.56 14.54 26.39
C CYS A 16 35.42 15.17 27.18
N ALA A 17 35.78 16.14 27.99
CA ALA A 17 34.91 16.94 28.83
C ALA A 17 34.17 18.03 28.04
N ALA A 18 33.08 18.50 28.62
CA ALA A 18 32.07 19.42 28.11
C ALA A 18 32.58 20.86 27.84
N PRO A 19 31.70 21.72 27.27
CA PRO A 19 31.07 22.68 28.19
C PRO A 19 29.55 22.76 28.07
N ALA A 20 28.96 23.14 29.20
CA ALA A 20 27.56 23.50 29.39
C ALA A 20 27.22 24.79 28.59
N GLY A 21 26.04 24.78 27.99
CA GLY A 21 25.37 25.96 27.45
C GLY A 21 23.89 25.86 27.81
N GLU A 22 23.51 26.60 28.84
CA GLU A 22 22.13 26.87 29.21
C GLU A 22 21.51 27.78 28.14
N GLY A 23 20.35 27.38 27.62
CA GLY A 23 19.55 28.14 26.67
C GLY A 23 18.11 27.74 26.86
N GLU A 24 17.42 28.47 27.73
CA GLU A 24 15.97 28.47 27.85
C GLU A 24 15.38 28.96 26.51
N GLY A 25 14.81 28.03 25.75
CA GLY A 25 14.09 28.28 24.51
C GLY A 25 12.61 28.04 24.74
N GLU A 26 11.88 29.14 24.84
CA GLU A 26 10.43 29.26 24.93
C GLU A 26 9.73 28.40 23.88
N LEU A 27 8.73 27.62 24.32
CA LEU A 27 7.80 26.91 23.46
C LEU A 27 6.87 27.94 22.82
N GLU A 28 7.23 28.44 21.64
CA GLU A 28 6.26 29.11 20.78
C GLU A 28 5.36 28.06 20.13
N ASP A 29 4.09 28.11 20.53
CA ASP A 29 2.97 27.48 19.85
C ASP A 29 2.96 27.89 18.37
N VAL A 30 3.31 26.97 17.48
CA VAL A 30 3.07 27.15 16.04
C VAL A 30 1.59 26.85 15.78
N GLU A 31 0.75 27.85 16.06
CA GLU A 31 -0.53 28.04 15.42
C GLU A 31 -0.24 28.34 13.93
N SER A 32 -0.19 27.29 13.10
CA SER A 32 -0.17 27.48 11.65
C SER A 32 -1.55 27.91 11.20
N ALA A 33 -1.66 29.22 11.09
CA ALA A 33 -2.77 29.97 10.57
C ALA A 33 -3.24 29.47 9.19
N GLU A 34 -4.55 29.62 9.07
CA GLU A 34 -5.35 29.88 7.89
C GLU A 34 -4.64 30.67 6.77
N GLU A 35 -5.17 30.52 5.54
CA GLU A 35 -4.87 31.26 4.30
C GLU A 35 -3.86 30.55 3.34
N ALA A 36 -4.15 30.26 2.07
CA ALA A 36 -5.05 30.90 1.12
C ALA A 36 -5.84 29.87 0.28
N ALA A 37 -7.14 30.12 0.14
CA ALA A 37 -7.99 29.49 -0.85
C ALA A 37 -7.66 30.04 -2.26
N THR A 38 -6.64 29.51 -2.90
CA THR A 38 -6.41 29.75 -4.33
C THR A 38 -7.31 28.81 -5.13
N ALA A 39 -8.27 29.39 -5.86
CA ALA A 39 -9.17 28.70 -6.77
C ALA A 39 -8.40 28.11 -7.98
N GLY A 40 -7.75 26.97 -7.77
CA GLY A 40 -7.35 26.03 -8.82
C GLY A 40 -8.40 24.90 -8.97
N PRO A 41 -8.37 24.11 -10.05
CA PRO A 41 -9.38 23.07 -10.30
C PRO A 41 -9.44 22.10 -9.11
N PRO A 42 -10.65 21.72 -8.62
CA PRO A 42 -10.81 20.99 -7.37
C PRO A 42 -10.48 19.51 -7.55
N THR A 43 -9.20 19.22 -7.73
CA THR A 43 -8.65 17.86 -7.78
C THR A 43 -7.47 17.80 -6.82
N VAL A 44 -7.75 17.70 -5.52
CA VAL A 44 -6.70 17.47 -4.53
C VAL A 44 -6.43 15.97 -4.50
N LEU A 45 -5.27 15.54 -5.01
CA LEU A 45 -4.76 14.18 -4.78
C LEU A 45 -3.64 14.28 -3.76
N ALA A 46 -3.88 13.80 -2.53
CA ALA A 46 -2.84 13.68 -1.52
C ALA A 46 -2.20 12.29 -1.60
N ASP A 47 -0.87 12.23 -1.72
CA ASP A 47 -0.04 11.02 -1.57
C ASP A 47 0.39 10.92 -0.09
N VAL A 48 0.27 9.76 0.55
CA VAL A 48 0.32 9.71 2.02
C VAL A 48 1.11 8.52 2.55
N SER A 49 2.15 8.85 3.34
CA SER A 49 2.82 7.93 4.25
C SER A 49 2.61 8.39 5.70
N GLY A 50 1.84 7.64 6.49
CA GLY A 50 1.95 7.65 7.96
C GLY A 50 0.86 8.33 8.81
N THR A 51 -0.19 8.95 8.25
CA THR A 51 -1.28 9.58 9.03
C THR A 51 -2.52 8.68 9.21
N SER A 52 -3.24 8.88 10.33
CA SER A 52 -4.39 8.07 10.76
C SER A 52 -5.73 8.46 10.15
N ALA A 53 -5.84 9.58 9.43
CA ALA A 53 -7.03 9.96 8.66
C ALA A 53 -6.68 10.93 7.53
N PHE A 54 -7.25 10.72 6.34
CA PHE A 54 -7.01 11.55 5.15
C PHE A 54 -8.03 12.66 5.10
N ARG A 55 -7.63 13.91 4.84
CA ARG A 55 -8.56 15.04 4.69
C ARG A 55 -8.49 15.60 3.29
N VAL A 56 -9.62 15.65 2.59
CA VAL A 56 -9.75 16.31 1.28
C VAL A 56 -10.92 17.28 1.29
N ARG A 57 -10.84 18.34 0.47
CA ARG A 57 -11.87 19.37 0.37
C ARG A 57 -12.10 19.76 -1.09
N ALA A 58 -13.36 19.92 -1.45
CA ALA A 58 -13.77 20.50 -2.72
C ALA A 58 -15.04 21.33 -2.51
N GLY A 59 -15.04 22.58 -2.96
CA GLY A 59 -16.12 23.52 -2.66
C GLY A 59 -16.39 23.61 -1.15
N GLY A 60 -17.68 23.50 -0.79
CA GLY A 60 -18.14 23.52 0.60
C GLY A 60 -18.06 22.18 1.34
N LEU A 61 -17.59 21.10 0.72
CA LEU A 61 -17.53 19.76 1.34
C LEU A 61 -16.09 19.41 1.72
N THR A 62 -15.90 18.95 2.96
CA THR A 62 -14.67 18.28 3.42
C THR A 62 -15.01 16.82 3.71
N ALA A 63 -14.16 15.91 3.27
CA ALA A 63 -14.23 14.48 3.60
C ALA A 63 -12.99 14.07 4.40
N TRP A 64 -13.21 13.28 5.45
CA TRP A 64 -12.19 12.63 6.25
C TRP A 64 -12.28 11.13 6.03
N VAL A 65 -11.25 10.50 5.48
CA VAL A 65 -11.22 9.05 5.21
C VAL A 65 -10.46 8.37 6.34
N ASP A 66 -11.09 7.40 6.96
CA ASP A 66 -10.50 6.58 8.00
C ASP A 66 -9.65 5.46 7.37
N PRO A 67 -8.70 4.87 8.11
CA PRO A 67 -7.95 3.70 7.65
C PRO A 67 -8.91 2.54 7.36
N LEU A 68 -8.54 1.71 6.38
CA LEU A 68 -9.36 0.57 5.98
C LEU A 68 -9.47 -0.45 7.11
N ALA A 69 -10.68 -0.97 7.34
CA ALA A 69 -10.88 -2.14 8.18
C ALA A 69 -10.99 -3.37 7.29
N VAL A 70 -10.21 -4.42 7.58
CA VAL A 70 -10.29 -5.70 6.87
C VAL A 70 -10.80 -6.77 7.83
N THR A 71 -11.86 -7.47 7.41
CA THR A 71 -12.46 -8.55 8.18
C THR A 71 -12.65 -9.78 7.32
N LYS A 72 -12.45 -10.96 7.92
CA LYS A 72 -12.74 -12.24 7.26
C LYS A 72 -14.09 -12.75 7.74
N ARG A 73 -15.03 -12.94 6.82
CA ARG A 73 -16.38 -13.49 7.05
C ARG A 73 -16.50 -14.88 6.43
N ALA A 74 -17.62 -15.57 6.68
CA ALA A 74 -17.91 -16.86 6.06
C ALA A 74 -17.91 -16.78 4.52
N GLU A 75 -18.37 -15.64 3.98
CA GLU A 75 -18.47 -15.35 2.54
C GLU A 75 -17.13 -14.92 1.90
N GLY A 76 -16.07 -14.74 2.71
CA GLY A 76 -14.76 -14.32 2.23
C GLY A 76 -14.23 -13.07 2.92
N LEU A 77 -13.24 -12.46 2.29
CA LEU A 77 -12.60 -11.23 2.77
C LEU A 77 -13.49 -10.02 2.44
N VAL A 78 -13.73 -9.18 3.45
CA VAL A 78 -14.44 -7.92 3.29
C VAL A 78 -13.54 -6.80 3.78
N ALA A 79 -13.31 -5.82 2.90
CA ALA A 79 -12.60 -4.61 3.24
C ALA A 79 -13.57 -3.43 3.26
N THR A 80 -13.64 -2.71 4.37
CA THR A 80 -14.56 -1.59 4.58
C THR A 80 -13.76 -0.30 4.64
N VAL A 81 -14.03 0.62 3.72
CA VAL A 81 -13.58 2.01 3.84
C VAL A 81 -14.68 2.80 4.54
N ARG A 82 -14.30 3.59 5.53
CA ARG A 82 -15.20 4.54 6.17
C ARG A 82 -14.71 5.95 5.92
N PHE A 83 -15.63 6.87 5.64
CA PHE A 83 -15.29 8.28 5.63
C PHE A 83 -16.44 9.15 6.14
N ARG A 84 -16.05 10.27 6.76
CA ARG A 84 -16.92 11.27 7.36
C ARG A 84 -16.93 12.52 6.50
N THR A 85 -18.07 13.22 6.44
CA THR A 85 -18.21 14.49 5.71
C THR A 85 -18.52 15.66 6.63
N SER A 86 -18.15 16.88 6.22
CA SER A 86 -18.44 18.11 6.99
C SER A 86 -19.92 18.49 6.93
N ARG A 87 -20.66 17.94 5.97
CA ARG A 87 -22.06 18.27 5.67
C ARG A 87 -22.89 17.01 5.58
N SER A 88 -24.17 17.16 5.91
CA SER A 88 -25.12 16.06 5.81
C SER A 88 -25.35 15.67 4.34
N LEU A 89 -25.43 14.37 4.09
CA LEU A 89 -25.64 13.74 2.81
C LEU A 89 -27.09 13.27 2.70
N ALA A 90 -27.66 13.42 1.50
CA ALA A 90 -28.92 12.84 1.11
C ALA A 90 -28.73 11.41 0.57
N SER A 91 -27.61 11.14 -0.13
CA SER A 91 -27.27 9.82 -0.63
C SER A 91 -25.75 9.63 -0.79
N ALA A 92 -25.34 8.37 -0.82
CA ALA A 92 -24.03 7.92 -1.25
C ALA A 92 -24.21 6.67 -2.13
N ALA A 93 -23.50 6.58 -3.24
CA ALA A 93 -23.53 5.44 -4.15
C ALA A 93 -22.14 5.27 -4.76
N ASP A 94 -21.65 4.04 -4.84
CA ASP A 94 -20.43 3.73 -5.58
C ASP A 94 -20.68 3.87 -7.10
N ARG A 95 -19.58 3.96 -7.86
CA ARG A 95 -19.61 3.94 -9.32
C ARG A 95 -18.72 2.82 -9.83
N GLY A 96 -19.19 1.58 -9.65
CA GLY A 96 -18.71 0.41 -10.38
C GLY A 96 -17.97 -0.62 -9.53
N VAL A 97 -17.43 -0.25 -8.38
CA VAL A 97 -16.72 -1.17 -7.49
C VAL A 97 -17.16 -0.93 -6.05
N GLY A 98 -17.57 -1.99 -5.37
CA GLY A 98 -17.98 -1.97 -3.97
C GLY A 98 -19.45 -1.63 -3.77
N GLU A 99 -19.86 -1.56 -2.50
CA GLU A 99 -21.22 -1.19 -2.12
C GLU A 99 -21.19 -0.05 -1.11
N ALA A 100 -21.58 1.15 -1.55
CA ALA A 100 -21.63 2.33 -0.69
C ALA A 100 -22.96 2.45 0.06
N ARG A 101 -22.89 2.76 1.36
CA ARG A 101 -24.07 3.04 2.19
C ARG A 101 -23.86 4.18 3.17
N LEU A 102 -24.92 4.94 3.41
CA LEU A 102 -24.96 5.93 4.48
C LEU A 102 -25.21 5.24 5.82
N VAL A 103 -24.25 5.36 6.74
CA VAL A 103 -24.37 4.87 8.12
C VAL A 103 -25.02 5.90 9.02
N SER A 104 -24.76 7.18 8.73
CA SER A 104 -25.40 8.32 9.38
C SER A 104 -25.46 9.47 8.37
N PRO A 105 -26.12 10.60 8.69
CA PRO A 105 -26.18 11.74 7.77
C PRO A 105 -24.82 12.26 7.32
N ARG A 106 -23.71 11.97 8.02
CA ARG A 106 -22.36 12.45 7.66
C ARG A 106 -21.32 11.35 7.57
N VAL A 107 -21.72 10.08 7.54
CA VAL A 107 -20.78 8.95 7.52
C VAL A 107 -21.21 7.97 6.45
N VAL A 108 -20.26 7.63 5.58
CA VAL A 108 -20.40 6.64 4.51
C VAL A 108 -19.46 5.49 4.82
N GLU A 109 -19.94 4.28 4.59
CA GLU A 109 -19.12 3.08 4.52
C GLU A 109 -19.21 2.50 3.12
N VAL A 110 -18.10 1.98 2.61
CA VAL A 110 -18.03 1.26 1.35
C VAL A 110 -17.42 -0.10 1.62
N ASP A 111 -18.19 -1.14 1.34
CA ASP A 111 -17.76 -2.53 1.51
C ASP A 111 -17.25 -3.08 0.17
N LEU A 112 -16.03 -3.63 0.18
CA LEU A 112 -15.39 -4.30 -0.96
C LEU A 112 -15.33 -5.80 -0.68
N ARG A 113 -15.85 -6.62 -1.60
CA ARG A 113 -15.92 -8.08 -1.47
C ARG A 113 -15.75 -8.76 -2.83
N GLY A 114 -15.22 -9.97 -2.83
CA GLY A 114 -15.08 -10.77 -4.06
C GLY A 114 -14.39 -9.99 -5.18
N GLU A 115 -15.03 -9.94 -6.35
CA GLU A 115 -14.51 -9.27 -7.55
C GLU A 115 -14.23 -7.77 -7.34
N ASP A 116 -15.01 -7.08 -6.51
CA ASP A 116 -14.78 -5.66 -6.23
C ASP A 116 -13.44 -5.43 -5.53
N LEU A 117 -13.16 -6.31 -4.55
CA LEU A 117 -11.90 -6.28 -3.82
C LEU A 117 -10.75 -6.66 -4.76
N SER A 118 -10.90 -7.72 -5.55
CA SER A 118 -9.87 -8.15 -6.50
C SER A 118 -9.56 -7.05 -7.54
N THR A 119 -10.58 -6.37 -8.05
CA THR A 119 -10.46 -5.23 -8.98
C THR A 119 -9.72 -4.06 -8.35
N THR A 120 -10.08 -3.71 -7.12
CA THR A 120 -9.40 -2.67 -6.34
C THR A 120 -7.95 -3.03 -6.02
N LEU A 121 -7.68 -4.30 -5.69
CA LEU A 121 -6.33 -4.81 -5.47
C LEU A 121 -5.49 -4.84 -6.76
N GLY A 122 -6.12 -4.90 -7.93
CA GLY A 122 -5.49 -4.66 -9.23
C GLY A 122 -5.10 -3.18 -9.44
N GLY A 123 -5.67 -2.27 -8.66
CA GLY A 123 -5.38 -0.85 -8.66
C GLY A 123 -6.40 0.02 -9.38
N GLU A 124 -7.57 -0.52 -9.70
CA GLU A 124 -8.69 0.33 -10.11
C GLU A 124 -9.11 1.20 -8.91
N PRO A 125 -9.32 2.51 -9.11
CA PRO A 125 -9.77 3.40 -8.05
C PRO A 125 -11.22 3.10 -7.66
N LEU A 126 -11.51 3.15 -6.36
CA LEU A 126 -12.87 3.21 -5.86
C LEU A 126 -13.40 4.64 -6.04
N ILE A 127 -14.52 4.79 -6.75
CA ILE A 127 -15.21 6.06 -6.94
C ILE A 127 -16.56 6.02 -6.23
N VAL A 128 -16.83 7.01 -5.39
CA VAL A 128 -18.10 7.14 -4.65
C VAL A 128 -18.74 8.48 -4.96
N ARG A 129 -19.96 8.47 -5.48
CA ARG A 129 -20.79 9.65 -5.65
C ARG A 129 -21.52 9.98 -4.36
N LEU A 130 -21.37 11.23 -3.93
CA LEU A 130 -21.99 11.80 -2.75
C LEU A 130 -22.95 12.91 -3.15
N ARG A 131 -24.15 12.91 -2.57
CA ARG A 131 -25.10 14.01 -2.72
C ARG A 131 -25.32 14.69 -1.38
N ALA A 132 -24.91 15.95 -1.25
CA ALA A 132 -25.17 16.75 -0.05
C ALA A 132 -26.66 17.11 0.06
N ALA A 133 -27.17 17.13 1.29
CA ALA A 133 -28.58 17.42 1.59
C ALA A 133 -28.94 18.91 1.43
N SER A 134 -27.96 19.81 1.46
CA SER A 134 -28.16 21.27 1.42
C SER A 134 -27.13 21.96 0.53
N GLY A 135 -27.10 23.30 0.54
CA GLY A 135 -26.07 24.15 -0.10
C GLY A 135 -26.15 24.24 -1.62
N ALA A 136 -25.32 25.13 -2.17
CA ALA A 136 -25.28 25.44 -3.60
C ALA A 136 -24.68 24.29 -4.42
N ASP A 137 -23.50 23.80 -4.02
CA ASP A 137 -22.89 22.60 -4.60
C ASP A 137 -23.42 21.35 -3.85
N ARG A 138 -24.09 20.45 -4.58
CA ARG A 138 -24.71 19.23 -4.02
C ARG A 138 -24.10 17.92 -4.47
N ASP A 139 -23.55 17.84 -5.67
CA ASP A 139 -23.02 16.58 -6.21
C ASP A 139 -21.49 16.59 -6.15
N TYR A 140 -20.93 15.52 -5.58
CA TYR A 140 -19.49 15.35 -5.40
C TYR A 140 -19.10 13.91 -5.73
N ASP A 141 -17.89 13.72 -6.22
CA ASP A 141 -17.29 12.38 -6.34
C ASP A 141 -16.02 12.30 -5.50
N VAL A 142 -15.91 11.23 -4.72
CA VAL A 142 -14.72 10.86 -3.97
C VAL A 142 -14.00 9.77 -4.75
N ARG A 143 -12.68 9.90 -4.88
CA ARG A 143 -11.79 8.86 -5.40
C ARG A 143 -10.90 8.34 -4.29
N LEU A 144 -10.75 7.02 -4.23
CA LEU A 144 -9.88 6.32 -3.30
C LEU A 144 -9.02 5.33 -4.08
N ASP A 145 -7.70 5.52 -4.04
CA ASP A 145 -6.77 4.51 -4.53
C ASP A 145 -6.33 3.67 -3.34
N LEU A 146 -6.52 2.35 -3.41
CA LEU A 146 -6.04 1.42 -2.40
C LEU A 146 -4.81 0.68 -2.92
N ALA A 147 -3.91 0.32 -2.01
CA ALA A 147 -2.82 -0.59 -2.30
C ALA A 147 -2.53 -1.50 -1.10
N PRO A 148 -2.13 -2.76 -1.35
CA PRO A 148 -1.61 -3.60 -0.31
C PRO A 148 -0.22 -3.13 0.16
N ARG A 149 0.05 -3.35 1.45
CA ARG A 149 1.38 -3.16 2.04
C ARG A 149 1.60 -4.14 3.17
N PHE A 150 2.84 -4.34 3.55
CA PHE A 150 3.16 -5.00 4.81
C PHE A 150 3.06 -4.03 6.00
N ALA A 151 2.60 -4.54 7.12
CA ALA A 151 2.52 -3.82 8.38
C ALA A 151 2.96 -4.73 9.54
N ARG A 152 3.17 -4.10 10.71
CA ARG A 152 3.35 -4.79 12.01
C ARG A 152 4.39 -5.91 11.95
N PHE A 153 5.60 -5.54 11.52
CA PHE A 153 6.70 -6.48 11.43
C PHE A 153 7.18 -6.95 12.80
N VAL A 154 7.41 -8.26 12.95
CA VAL A 154 7.96 -8.86 14.17
C VAL A 154 9.07 -9.86 13.81
N GLY A 155 10.09 -9.98 14.67
CA GLY A 155 11.16 -10.96 14.52
C GLY A 155 12.51 -10.34 14.16
N SER A 156 13.31 -11.08 13.38
CA SER A 156 14.71 -10.78 13.10
C SER A 156 14.89 -9.44 12.39
N THR A 157 15.77 -8.59 12.92
CA THR A 157 16.20 -7.34 12.29
C THR A 157 17.13 -7.56 11.09
N SER A 158 17.72 -8.75 10.96
CA SER A 158 18.57 -9.13 9.83
C SER A 158 17.78 -9.46 8.55
N VAL A 159 16.46 -9.56 8.66
CA VAL A 159 15.55 -9.68 7.52
C VAL A 159 14.81 -8.34 7.36
N LEU A 160 15.01 -7.70 6.22
CA LEU A 160 14.29 -6.50 5.81
C LEU A 160 13.34 -6.90 4.68
N VAL A 161 12.10 -6.46 4.78
CA VAL A 161 11.05 -6.72 3.80
C VAL A 161 10.54 -5.36 3.39
N ASP A 162 10.51 -5.10 2.09
CA ASP A 162 9.98 -3.84 1.57
C ASP A 162 8.51 -3.72 1.97
N ARG A 163 8.13 -2.55 2.49
CA ARG A 163 6.77 -2.31 2.97
C ARG A 163 5.77 -2.35 1.83
N ASP A 164 6.14 -1.74 0.71
CA ASP A 164 5.24 -1.54 -0.42
C ASP A 164 5.21 -2.77 -1.30
N ILE A 165 4.01 -3.14 -1.73
CA ILE A 165 3.78 -4.33 -2.54
C ILE A 165 3.35 -3.85 -3.94
N ALA A 166 4.24 -4.01 -4.91
CA ALA A 166 3.99 -3.65 -6.29
C ALA A 166 3.01 -4.61 -6.95
N ARG A 167 2.07 -4.06 -7.72
CA ARG A 167 1.14 -4.80 -8.56
C ARG A 167 1.72 -4.89 -9.95
N VAL A 168 2.03 -6.09 -10.42
CA VAL A 168 2.69 -6.30 -11.72
C VAL A 168 1.85 -7.20 -12.62
N TYR A 169 1.93 -6.96 -13.91
CA TYR A 169 1.23 -7.76 -14.92
C TYR A 169 2.09 -8.95 -15.35
N TRP A 170 1.46 -10.12 -15.34
CA TRP A 170 2.06 -11.39 -15.72
C TRP A 170 1.30 -11.98 -16.91
N ARG A 171 1.95 -12.00 -18.08
CA ARG A 171 1.42 -12.55 -19.33
C ARG A 171 1.51 -14.07 -19.30
N ASP A 172 0.54 -14.72 -18.69
CA ASP A 172 0.34 -16.17 -18.78
C ASP A 172 -1.16 -16.50 -18.72
N PRO A 173 -1.78 -16.98 -19.80
CA PRO A 173 -3.23 -17.21 -19.85
C PRO A 173 -3.72 -18.34 -18.93
N ARG A 174 -2.82 -19.12 -18.32
CA ARG A 174 -3.15 -20.24 -17.44
C ARG A 174 -3.34 -19.84 -15.98
N VAL A 175 -3.00 -18.61 -15.61
CA VAL A 175 -2.99 -18.11 -14.24
C VAL A 175 -3.47 -16.67 -14.22
N SER A 176 -3.87 -16.17 -13.05
CA SER A 176 -4.18 -14.74 -12.91
C SER A 176 -3.01 -13.87 -13.39
N SER A 177 -3.32 -12.87 -14.21
CA SER A 177 -2.35 -11.90 -14.72
C SER A 177 -1.86 -10.93 -13.65
N LEU A 178 -2.54 -10.85 -12.51
CA LEU A 178 -2.14 -9.99 -11.40
C LEU A 178 -1.16 -10.72 -10.47
N ARG A 179 0.00 -10.10 -10.25
CA ARG A 179 1.00 -10.56 -9.27
C ARG A 179 1.34 -9.45 -8.28
N TYR A 180 1.69 -9.87 -7.07
CA TYR A 180 2.12 -8.98 -5.99
C TYR A 180 3.60 -9.22 -5.73
N ARG A 181 4.39 -8.17 -5.99
CA ARG A 181 5.85 -8.19 -5.99
C ARG A 181 6.41 -7.31 -4.88
N TYR A 182 7.43 -7.81 -4.20
CA TYR A 182 8.19 -7.04 -3.23
C TYR A 182 9.59 -7.64 -3.07
N ASP A 183 10.52 -6.84 -2.58
CA ASP A 183 11.89 -7.27 -2.33
C ASP A 183 12.09 -7.63 -0.84
N ILE A 184 13.00 -8.57 -0.64
CA ILE A 184 13.44 -9.05 0.67
C ILE A 184 14.96 -8.96 0.70
N ARG A 185 15.49 -8.43 1.78
CA ARG A 185 16.93 -8.40 2.06
C ARG A 185 17.22 -9.11 3.36
N ALA A 186 17.92 -10.23 3.29
CA ALA A 186 18.32 -11.00 4.46
C ALA A 186 19.84 -11.14 4.47
N THR A 187 20.52 -10.31 5.27
CA THR A 187 21.99 -10.22 5.26
C THR A 187 22.62 -11.58 5.55
N GLY A 188 23.42 -12.06 4.60
CA GLY A 188 24.13 -13.35 4.69
C GLY A 188 23.28 -14.58 4.41
N ALA A 189 21.95 -14.45 4.27
CA ALA A 189 21.10 -15.58 3.91
C ALA A 189 21.37 -16.03 2.47
N GLN A 190 21.63 -17.32 2.29
CA GLN A 190 21.83 -17.93 0.96
C GLN A 190 20.52 -18.38 0.32
N ALA A 191 19.50 -18.60 1.14
CA ALA A 191 18.16 -18.98 0.73
C ALA A 191 17.11 -18.31 1.62
N MET A 192 15.96 -18.05 1.04
CA MET A 192 14.76 -17.57 1.72
C MET A 192 13.57 -18.47 1.39
N GLY A 193 12.61 -18.52 2.29
CA GLY A 193 11.27 -19.05 2.08
C GLY A 193 10.24 -18.04 2.57
N VAL A 194 9.08 -17.99 1.91
CA VAL A 194 7.93 -17.19 2.39
C VAL A 194 6.70 -18.08 2.50
N TYR A 195 6.09 -18.05 3.67
CA TYR A 195 4.99 -18.93 4.05
C TYR A 195 3.77 -18.12 4.47
N ILE A 196 2.59 -18.63 4.13
CA ILE A 196 1.31 -18.18 4.67
C ILE A 196 0.63 -19.38 5.30
N GLY A 197 0.34 -19.33 6.60
CA GLY A 197 -0.22 -20.48 7.33
C GLY A 197 0.67 -21.73 7.26
N GLY A 198 1.99 -21.54 7.27
CA GLY A 198 2.98 -22.63 7.19
C GLY A 198 3.17 -23.25 5.80
N GLN A 199 2.47 -22.77 4.76
CA GLN A 199 2.59 -23.29 3.40
C GLN A 199 3.41 -22.37 2.50
N PRO A 200 4.34 -22.89 1.67
CA PRO A 200 5.08 -22.10 0.70
C PRO A 200 4.13 -21.32 -0.20
N SER A 201 4.30 -20.00 -0.23
CA SER A 201 3.27 -19.12 -0.80
C SER A 201 3.73 -18.37 -2.05
N VAL A 202 5.02 -18.09 -2.21
CA VAL A 202 5.59 -17.25 -3.29
C VAL A 202 6.39 -18.03 -4.32
N LEU A 203 6.61 -17.42 -5.48
CA LEU A 203 7.81 -17.66 -6.28
C LEU A 203 8.91 -16.70 -5.81
N LEU A 204 10.06 -17.24 -5.38
CA LEU A 204 11.24 -16.44 -5.01
C LEU A 204 12.28 -16.45 -6.13
N THR A 205 12.74 -15.26 -6.50
CA THR A 205 13.84 -15.07 -7.44
C THR A 205 15.01 -14.42 -6.70
N PRO A 206 16.19 -15.06 -6.62
CA PRO A 206 17.37 -14.41 -6.06
C PRO A 206 17.81 -13.26 -6.98
N LEU A 207 17.87 -12.04 -6.46
CA LEU A 207 18.41 -10.88 -7.17
C LEU A 207 19.93 -10.76 -6.96
N GLY A 208 20.43 -11.32 -5.88
CA GLY A 208 21.86 -11.39 -5.58
C GLY A 208 22.10 -12.20 -4.32
N ILE A 209 22.54 -13.45 -4.47
CA ILE A 209 22.74 -14.36 -3.33
C ILE A 209 23.83 -13.83 -2.39
N ALA A 210 24.92 -13.30 -2.94
CA ALA A 210 26.00 -12.69 -2.15
C ALA A 210 25.55 -11.44 -1.36
N THR A 211 24.52 -10.75 -1.84
CA THR A 211 23.96 -9.55 -1.18
C THR A 211 22.73 -9.86 -0.33
N GLY A 212 22.31 -11.13 -0.28
CA GLY A 212 21.12 -11.57 0.44
C GLY A 212 19.83 -10.96 -0.09
N ARG A 213 19.75 -10.63 -1.38
CA ARG A 213 18.58 -9.99 -1.99
C ARG A 213 17.73 -10.99 -2.76
N PHE A 214 16.44 -10.96 -2.49
CA PHE A 214 15.43 -11.83 -3.10
C PHE A 214 14.22 -11.00 -3.51
N GLN A 215 13.56 -11.40 -4.58
CA GLN A 215 12.28 -10.85 -4.98
C GLN A 215 11.22 -11.93 -4.85
N ALA A 216 10.14 -11.60 -4.16
CA ALA A 216 8.99 -12.47 -4.02
C ALA A 216 7.89 -12.05 -4.99
N ASN A 217 7.22 -13.04 -5.61
CA ASN A 217 6.07 -12.83 -6.47
C ASN A 217 4.92 -13.77 -6.03
N TRP A 218 3.82 -13.20 -5.56
CA TRP A 218 2.60 -13.93 -5.24
C TRP A 218 1.62 -13.97 -6.40
N SER A 219 0.95 -15.11 -6.60
CA SER A 219 -0.33 -15.11 -7.33
C SER A 219 -1.40 -14.41 -6.51
N HIS A 220 -2.40 -13.87 -7.18
CA HIS A 220 -3.54 -13.22 -6.55
C HIS A 220 -4.24 -14.11 -5.50
N GLU A 221 -4.61 -15.33 -5.87
CA GLU A 221 -5.26 -16.28 -4.94
C GLU A 221 -4.45 -16.55 -3.67
N ARG A 222 -3.12 -16.63 -3.77
CA ARG A 222 -2.26 -16.88 -2.61
C ARG A 222 -2.09 -15.63 -1.77
N PHE A 223 -2.05 -14.46 -2.40
CA PHE A 223 -1.95 -13.17 -1.75
C PHE A 223 -3.16 -12.90 -0.85
N GLU A 224 -4.37 -13.07 -1.39
CA GLU A 224 -5.62 -12.79 -0.67
C GLU A 224 -5.76 -13.61 0.61
N ARG A 225 -5.21 -14.83 0.66
CA ARG A 225 -5.24 -15.67 1.87
C ARG A 225 -4.52 -15.07 3.06
N GLY A 226 -3.57 -14.16 2.86
CA GLY A 226 -2.80 -13.53 3.94
C GLY A 226 -3.35 -12.18 4.42
N ILE A 227 -4.28 -11.56 3.69
CA ILE A 227 -4.77 -10.21 4.00
C ILE A 227 -5.58 -10.22 5.30
N GLY A 228 -5.31 -9.24 6.17
CA GLY A 228 -6.05 -9.04 7.42
C GLY A 228 -5.81 -10.12 8.48
N LEU A 229 -4.89 -11.06 8.24
CA LEU A 229 -4.49 -12.07 9.21
C LEU A 229 -3.24 -11.61 9.97
N ALA A 230 -3.33 -11.61 11.30
CA ALA A 230 -2.24 -11.21 12.18
C ALA A 230 -0.99 -12.09 11.97
N ASN A 231 0.17 -11.49 11.73
CA ASN A 231 1.46 -12.15 11.50
C ASN A 231 1.43 -13.28 10.46
N ALA A 232 0.52 -13.23 9.48
CA ALA A 232 0.26 -14.37 8.62
C ALA A 232 1.36 -14.68 7.62
N VAL A 233 2.22 -13.71 7.30
CA VAL A 233 3.32 -13.90 6.37
C VAL A 233 4.61 -14.11 7.13
N GLU A 234 5.19 -15.30 7.01
CA GLU A 234 6.48 -15.65 7.60
C GLU A 234 7.56 -15.65 6.52
N HIS A 235 8.60 -14.85 6.72
CA HIS A 235 9.81 -14.82 5.90
C HIS A 235 10.92 -15.52 6.67
N THR A 236 11.43 -16.63 6.14
CA THR A 236 12.48 -17.41 6.80
C THR A 236 13.72 -17.50 5.95
N GLY A 237 14.88 -17.31 6.57
CA GLY A 237 16.18 -17.58 5.96
C GLY A 237 17.05 -18.41 6.89
N THR A 238 18.20 -18.83 6.39
CA THR A 238 19.24 -19.45 7.21
C THR A 238 20.57 -18.72 6.99
N PHE A 239 21.25 -18.39 8.08
CA PHE A 239 22.59 -17.78 8.07
C PHE A 239 23.49 -18.50 9.08
N ARG A 240 24.60 -19.08 8.61
CA ARG A 240 25.58 -19.82 9.45
C ARG A 240 24.92 -20.86 10.38
N GLY A 241 23.91 -21.56 9.89
CA GLY A 241 23.15 -22.56 10.65
C GLY A 241 22.06 -22.01 11.56
N ALA A 242 21.98 -20.68 11.76
CA ALA A 242 20.91 -20.05 12.52
C ALA A 242 19.71 -19.70 11.60
N ARG A 243 18.49 -19.98 12.07
CA ARG A 243 17.25 -19.59 11.41
C ARG A 243 16.97 -18.12 11.66
N LEU A 244 16.77 -17.37 10.58
CA LEU A 244 16.28 -16.00 10.60
C LEU A 244 14.78 -16.04 10.29
N THR A 245 13.95 -15.34 11.06
CA THR A 245 12.51 -15.32 10.80
C THR A 245 11.95 -13.94 11.05
N LYS A 246 11.12 -13.45 10.13
CA LYS A 246 10.39 -12.21 10.24
C LYS A 246 8.96 -12.39 9.79
N THR A 247 8.02 -12.05 10.66
CA THR A 247 6.60 -12.05 10.35
C THR A 247 6.11 -10.65 9.99
N ALA A 248 5.06 -10.59 9.20
CA ALA A 248 4.36 -9.36 8.86
C ALA A 248 2.86 -9.63 8.66
N GLU A 249 2.07 -8.58 8.80
CA GLU A 249 0.67 -8.53 8.37
C GLU A 249 0.58 -7.94 6.97
N ILE A 250 -0.35 -8.43 6.16
CA ILE A 250 -0.74 -7.75 4.92
C ILE A 250 -1.94 -6.87 5.25
N ASP A 251 -1.71 -5.56 5.13
CA ASP A 251 -2.70 -4.51 5.32
C ASP A 251 -3.08 -3.91 3.96
N LEU A 252 -4.25 -3.29 3.89
CA LEU A 252 -4.71 -2.53 2.75
C LEU A 252 -4.79 -1.06 3.14
N ALA A 253 -4.01 -0.23 2.45
CA ALA A 253 -3.93 1.19 2.73
C ALA A 253 -4.61 2.00 1.64
N VAL A 254 -5.30 3.05 2.05
CA VAL A 254 -5.61 4.17 1.15
C VAL A 254 -4.29 4.87 0.84
N THR A 255 -3.90 4.94 -0.43
CA THR A 255 -2.67 5.60 -0.87
C THR A 255 -2.94 6.96 -1.49
N ARG A 256 -4.16 7.17 -2.00
CA ARG A 256 -4.58 8.45 -2.57
C ARG A 256 -6.04 8.69 -2.31
N VAL A 257 -6.37 9.94 -1.98
CA VAL A 257 -7.75 10.41 -1.87
C VAL A 257 -7.93 11.62 -2.76
N GLY A 258 -9.05 11.65 -3.48
CA GLY A 258 -9.52 12.81 -4.24
C GLY A 258 -10.97 13.14 -3.94
N LEU A 259 -11.33 14.41 -4.05
CA LEU A 259 -12.71 14.89 -3.99
C LEU A 259 -12.90 15.95 -5.06
N THR A 260 -14.00 15.86 -5.83
CA THR A 260 -14.33 16.81 -6.89
C THR A 260 -15.83 17.09 -6.95
N LYS A 261 -16.21 18.22 -7.54
CA LYS A 261 -17.60 18.56 -7.89
C LYS A 261 -17.90 18.51 -9.39
N GLN A 262 -16.88 18.28 -10.22
CA GLN A 262 -17.01 18.32 -11.68
C GLN A 262 -17.42 16.96 -12.28
N GLY A 263 -17.53 15.93 -11.44
CA GLY A 263 -17.69 14.55 -11.90
C GLY A 263 -16.34 13.83 -12.04
N ALA A 264 -16.32 12.56 -11.68
CA ALA A 264 -15.12 11.71 -11.70
C ALA A 264 -14.57 11.55 -13.12
N GLU A 265 -15.43 11.45 -14.13
CA GLU A 265 -15.04 11.32 -15.54
C GLU A 265 -14.28 12.54 -16.07
N ILE A 266 -14.54 13.74 -15.53
CA ILE A 266 -13.86 14.98 -15.90
C ILE A 266 -12.58 15.16 -15.06
N ALA A 267 -12.66 14.93 -13.75
CA ALA A 267 -11.53 15.15 -12.85
C ALA A 267 -10.46 14.05 -12.95
N TRP A 268 -10.89 12.82 -13.21
CA TRP A 268 -10.07 11.62 -13.28
C TRP A 268 -10.47 10.77 -14.49
N PRO A 269 -10.25 11.29 -15.72
CA PRO A 269 -10.63 10.57 -16.93
C PRO A 269 -9.97 9.20 -16.95
N ALA A 270 -10.75 8.20 -17.38
CA ALA A 270 -10.25 6.85 -17.60
C ALA A 270 -9.04 6.93 -18.51
N GLN A 271 -7.92 6.39 -18.05
CA GLN A 271 -6.69 6.40 -18.83
C GLN A 271 -6.75 5.23 -19.82
N GLY A 272 -6.56 5.50 -21.10
CA GLY A 272 -6.32 4.46 -22.10
C GLY A 272 -4.92 3.87 -21.99
N CYS A 273 -4.54 3.08 -22.99
CA CYS A 273 -3.16 2.61 -23.12
C CYS A 273 -2.19 3.79 -23.33
N LYS A 274 -1.16 3.87 -22.48
CA LYS A 274 -0.11 4.90 -22.59
C LYS A 274 0.89 4.49 -23.68
N PRO A 275 1.26 5.37 -24.64
CA PRO A 275 2.18 5.03 -25.73
C PRO A 275 3.53 4.45 -25.26
N ALA A 276 4.09 4.98 -24.16
CA ALA A 276 5.34 4.48 -23.61
C ALA A 276 5.22 3.04 -23.05
N VAL A 277 4.06 2.69 -22.49
CA VAL A 277 3.79 1.34 -21.98
C VAL A 277 3.61 0.37 -23.15
N ALA A 278 2.83 0.75 -24.16
CA ALA A 278 2.71 -0.03 -25.41
C ALA A 278 4.07 -0.31 -26.06
N ALA A 279 4.90 0.73 -26.21
CA ALA A 279 6.24 0.60 -26.79
C ALA A 279 7.12 -0.34 -25.95
N CYS A 280 7.07 -0.25 -24.62
CA CYS A 280 7.78 -1.17 -23.75
C CYS A 280 7.30 -2.62 -23.95
N ILE A 281 5.99 -2.85 -23.97
CA ILE A 281 5.40 -4.17 -24.17
C ILE A 281 5.83 -4.77 -25.52
N ALA A 282 5.79 -3.99 -26.58
CA ALA A 282 6.20 -4.39 -27.93
C ALA A 282 7.70 -4.73 -28.02
N SER A 283 8.53 -4.13 -27.16
CA SER A 283 9.97 -4.44 -27.09
C SER A 283 10.29 -5.76 -26.36
N LYS A 284 9.31 -6.36 -25.67
CA LYS A 284 9.52 -7.62 -24.95
C LYS A 284 9.38 -8.81 -25.89
N ALA A 285 10.17 -9.87 -25.63
CA ALA A 285 10.03 -11.12 -26.34
C ALA A 285 8.62 -11.71 -26.12
N PRO A 286 8.03 -12.39 -27.12
CA PRO A 286 6.70 -12.99 -26.96
C PRO A 286 6.59 -13.98 -25.79
N ALA A 287 7.70 -14.66 -25.45
CA ALA A 287 7.78 -15.60 -24.34
C ALA A 287 7.99 -14.92 -22.97
N GLU A 288 8.27 -13.62 -22.92
CA GLU A 288 8.43 -12.87 -21.68
C GLU A 288 7.08 -12.79 -20.94
N LYS A 289 7.02 -13.44 -19.78
CA LYS A 289 5.81 -13.44 -18.96
C LYS A 289 5.72 -12.22 -18.05
N ASP A 290 6.85 -11.76 -17.52
CA ASP A 290 6.88 -10.65 -16.57
C ASP A 290 6.91 -9.31 -17.29
N LEU A 291 5.81 -8.56 -17.23
CA LEU A 291 5.73 -7.21 -17.80
C LEU A 291 5.85 -6.12 -16.74
N GLY A 292 6.22 -6.46 -15.50
CA GLY A 292 6.37 -5.50 -14.41
C GLY A 292 7.37 -4.37 -14.67
N SER A 293 8.33 -4.58 -15.58
CA SER A 293 9.26 -3.52 -16.00
C SER A 293 8.63 -2.44 -16.88
N CYS A 294 7.47 -2.73 -17.49
CA CYS A 294 6.78 -1.80 -18.39
C CYS A 294 5.80 -0.87 -17.68
N GLY A 295 5.48 -1.16 -16.41
CA GLY A 295 4.61 -0.33 -15.59
C GLY A 295 3.87 -1.13 -14.52
N ALA A 296 3.00 -0.43 -13.80
CA ALA A 296 2.08 -1.05 -12.86
C ALA A 296 1.05 -1.91 -13.61
N TYR A 297 0.48 -2.90 -12.90
CA TYR A 297 -0.50 -3.85 -13.44
C TYR A 297 -1.57 -3.20 -14.32
N LEU A 298 -2.25 -2.16 -13.82
CA LEU A 298 -3.38 -1.56 -14.51
C LEU A 298 -2.97 -0.82 -15.79
N ASP A 299 -1.81 -0.17 -15.78
CA ASP A 299 -1.27 0.52 -16.97
C ASP A 299 -0.92 -0.49 -18.07
N VAL A 300 -0.32 -1.62 -17.71
CA VAL A 300 0.02 -2.69 -18.65
C VAL A 300 -1.24 -3.41 -19.15
N ARG A 301 -2.17 -3.75 -18.26
CA ARG A 301 -3.44 -4.41 -18.59
C ARG A 301 -4.22 -3.62 -19.64
N ARG A 302 -4.36 -2.31 -19.47
CA ARG A 302 -5.05 -1.43 -20.42
C ARG A 302 -4.43 -1.42 -21.82
N CYS A 303 -3.14 -1.71 -21.94
CA CYS A 303 -2.49 -1.84 -23.24
C CYS A 303 -2.66 -3.25 -23.82
N VAL A 304 -2.56 -4.29 -22.99
CA VAL A 304 -2.75 -5.67 -23.45
C VAL A 304 -4.20 -5.94 -23.87
N ASP A 305 -5.17 -5.36 -23.18
CA ASP A 305 -6.60 -5.55 -23.46
C ASP A 305 -7.12 -4.62 -24.59
N ALA A 306 -6.30 -3.67 -25.04
CA ALA A 306 -6.63 -2.76 -26.15
C ALA A 306 -6.20 -3.31 -27.53
N ASP A 307 -5.33 -4.33 -27.53
CA ASP A 307 -4.90 -5.08 -28.72
C ASP A 307 -5.89 -6.21 -29.05
#